data_AF-A0A352KX61-F1
#
_entry.id   AF-A0A352KX61-F1
#
_cell.length_a   1.000
_cell.length_b   1.000
_cell.length_c   1.000
_cell.angle_alpha   90.00
_cell.angle_beta   90.00
_cell.angle_gamma   90.00
#
_symmetry.space_group_name_H-M   'P 1'
#
loop_
_entity.id
_entity.type
_entity.pdbx_description
1 polymer ?
#
loop_
_entity_poly.entity_id
_entity_poly.type
_entity_poly.pdbx_seq_one_letter_code
_entity_poly.pdbx_strand_id
1 'polypeptide(L)'
;PQPHFSPRAKRVIFLFMQGGPSQMDLFDPKPFIQQRHGQPLDSPLSKTILQVGTERFLALGTPVPVKPRGQCGMPMSDLLPHLAKVADDICLLKGMSADNPQHMPAELQLHTGALNDVRPSMGAWISYGLGTENQNLPSFITINP
;
A
#
# COMPACT_ATOMS: atom_id res chain seq x y z
N PRO A 1 -28.73 -5.34 4.44
CA PRO A 1 -28.97 -5.56 5.89
C PRO A 1 -28.60 -4.29 6.66
N GLN A 2 -29.28 -4.00 7.79
CA GLN A 2 -28.90 -2.87 8.63
C GLN A 2 -27.55 -3.14 9.32
N PRO A 3 -26.63 -2.17 9.36
CA PRO A 3 -25.33 -2.35 10.00
C PRO A 3 -25.46 -2.40 11.53
N HIS A 4 -24.54 -3.10 12.19
CA HIS A 4 -24.52 -3.24 13.66
C HIS A 4 -24.28 -1.91 14.39
N PHE A 5 -23.58 -0.97 13.75
CA PHE A 5 -23.35 0.38 14.24
C PHE A 5 -23.72 1.39 13.15
N SER A 6 -24.11 2.61 13.55
CA SER A 6 -24.37 3.68 12.59
C SER A 6 -23.06 4.04 11.84
N PRO A 7 -23.00 3.91 10.51
CA PRO A 7 -21.78 4.18 9.76
C PRO A 7 -21.42 5.67 9.79
N ARG A 8 -20.14 5.98 10.07
CA ARG A 8 -19.63 7.37 9.97
C ARG A 8 -19.30 7.78 8.53
N ALA A 9 -18.93 6.81 7.68
CA ALA A 9 -18.69 7.02 6.26
C ALA A 9 -19.91 6.56 5.46
N LYS A 10 -20.19 7.24 4.34
CA LYS A 10 -21.25 6.84 3.40
C LYS A 10 -20.75 5.89 2.32
N ARG A 11 -19.51 6.10 1.86
CA ARG A 11 -18.87 5.36 0.77
C ARG A 11 -17.39 5.21 1.05
N VAL A 12 -16.80 4.11 0.61
CA VAL A 12 -15.36 3.85 0.67
C VAL A 12 -14.89 3.48 -0.73
N ILE A 13 -13.86 4.17 -1.21
CA ILE A 13 -13.12 3.80 -2.42
C ILE A 13 -11.78 3.26 -1.95
N PHE A 14 -11.52 1.99 -2.24
CA PHE A 14 -10.26 1.35 -1.93
C PHE A 14 -9.51 1.05 -3.23
N LEU A 15 -8.26 1.51 -3.30
CA LEU A 15 -7.39 1.32 -4.45
C LEU A 15 -6.14 0.58 -3.98
N PHE A 16 -5.93 -0.63 -4.50
CA PHE A 16 -4.67 -1.35 -4.36
C PHE A 16 -3.90 -1.26 -5.67
N MET A 17 -2.66 -0.77 -5.60
CA MET A 17 -1.82 -0.50 -6.77
C MET A 17 -0.77 -1.61 -6.93
N GLN A 18 -1.19 -2.79 -7.38
CA GLN A 18 -0.28 -3.91 -7.64
C GLN A 18 0.77 -3.49 -8.68
N GLY A 19 2.06 -3.68 -8.37
CA GLY A 19 3.16 -3.24 -9.24
C GLY A 19 3.33 -1.71 -9.34
N GLY A 20 2.66 -0.94 -8.48
CA GLY A 20 2.83 0.52 -8.40
C GLY A 20 4.22 0.93 -7.89
N PRO A 21 4.54 2.23 -7.95
CA PRO A 21 5.83 2.74 -7.47
C PRO A 21 6.03 2.48 -5.98
N SER A 22 7.28 2.31 -5.55
CA SER A 22 7.59 2.01 -4.16
C SER A 22 7.21 3.17 -3.23
N GLN A 23 6.89 2.86 -1.97
CA GLN A 23 6.63 3.88 -0.96
C GLN A 23 7.83 4.81 -0.73
N MET A 24 9.07 4.30 -0.95
CA MET A 24 10.28 5.09 -0.83
C MET A 24 10.37 6.16 -1.91
N ASP A 25 9.86 5.86 -3.10
CA ASP A 25 9.85 6.78 -4.23
C ASP A 25 8.72 7.80 -4.18
N LEU A 26 7.67 7.52 -3.38
CA LEU A 26 6.46 8.34 -3.33
C LEU A 26 6.36 9.19 -2.06
N PHE A 27 6.54 8.60 -0.88
CA PHE A 27 6.16 9.23 0.40
C PHE A 27 7.20 9.09 1.51
N ASP A 28 8.17 8.17 1.38
CA ASP A 28 9.07 7.80 2.48
C ASP A 28 10.53 7.62 2.01
N PRO A 29 11.16 8.69 1.50
CA PRO A 29 12.51 8.62 0.97
C PRO A 29 13.46 8.13 2.06
N LYS A 30 14.36 7.22 1.69
CA LYS A 30 15.35 6.64 2.61
C LYS A 30 16.72 7.27 2.34
N PRO A 31 17.22 8.17 3.21
CA PRO A 31 18.50 8.84 2.98
C PRO A 31 19.67 7.89 2.77
N PHE A 32 19.70 6.76 3.51
CA PHE A 32 20.72 5.72 3.35
C PHE A 32 20.73 5.12 1.94
N ILE A 33 19.56 4.81 1.37
CA ILE A 33 19.44 4.24 0.03
C ILE A 33 19.86 5.28 -1.02
N GLN A 34 19.51 6.55 -0.80
CA GLN A 34 19.94 7.64 -1.67
C GLN A 34 21.46 7.83 -1.67
N GLN A 35 22.08 7.84 -0.49
CA GLN A 35 23.53 8.01 -0.33
C GLN A 35 24.33 6.89 -1.01
N ARG A 36 23.76 5.68 -1.03
CA ARG A 36 24.42 4.50 -1.61
C ARG A 36 23.91 4.18 -3.03
N HIS A 37 23.20 5.08 -3.69
CA HIS A 37 22.60 4.82 -4.99
C HIS A 37 23.61 4.17 -5.98
N GLY A 38 23.21 3.06 -6.58
CA GLY A 38 24.02 2.27 -7.52
C GLY A 38 25.07 1.35 -6.88
N GLN A 39 25.26 1.41 -5.57
CA GLN A 39 26.21 0.54 -4.85
C GLN A 39 25.55 -0.78 -4.44
N PRO A 40 26.32 -1.89 -4.38
CA PRO A 40 25.83 -3.15 -3.84
C PRO A 40 25.60 -3.06 -2.33
N LEU A 41 24.57 -3.76 -1.87
CA LEU A 41 24.19 -3.97 -0.49
C LEU A 41 24.18 -5.47 -0.19
N ASP A 42 24.39 -5.83 1.08
CA ASP A 42 24.12 -7.18 1.54
C ASP A 42 22.60 -7.40 1.59
N SER A 43 22.13 -8.46 0.96
CA SER A 43 20.72 -8.83 1.01
C SER A 43 20.35 -9.20 2.45
N PRO A 44 19.30 -8.60 3.04
CA PRO A 44 18.82 -8.99 4.36
C PRO A 44 18.05 -10.33 4.32
N LEU A 45 17.75 -10.85 3.12
CA LEU A 45 17.02 -12.10 2.95
C LEU A 45 17.95 -13.30 3.15
N SER A 46 17.40 -14.37 3.71
CA SER A 46 18.11 -15.64 3.78
C SER A 46 18.56 -16.11 2.40
N LYS A 47 19.79 -16.62 2.32
CA LYS A 47 20.33 -17.25 1.10
C LYS A 47 19.59 -18.54 0.70
N THR A 48 18.76 -19.07 1.58
CA THR A 48 17.91 -20.26 1.30
C THR A 48 16.64 -19.92 0.54
N ILE A 49 16.29 -18.63 0.42
CA ILE A 49 15.14 -18.19 -0.37
C ILE A 49 15.61 -18.03 -1.82
N LEU A 50 14.83 -18.58 -2.77
CA LEU A 50 15.08 -18.37 -4.20
C LEU A 50 14.91 -16.87 -4.53
N GLN A 51 15.99 -16.21 -4.94
CA GLN A 51 15.98 -14.82 -5.38
C GLN A 51 16.15 -14.80 -6.90
N VAL A 52 15.07 -14.48 -7.62
CA VAL A 52 15.06 -14.42 -9.09
C VAL A 52 15.40 -13.00 -9.52
N GLY A 53 16.33 -12.84 -10.47
CA GLY A 53 16.69 -11.53 -11.00
C GLY A 53 17.61 -10.68 -10.11
N THR A 54 18.25 -11.27 -9.10
CA THR A 54 19.17 -10.58 -8.19
C THR A 54 20.60 -11.09 -8.36
N GLU A 55 21.25 -10.75 -9.47
CA GLU A 55 22.71 -10.93 -9.58
C GLU A 55 23.46 -10.03 -8.58
N ARG A 56 22.89 -8.84 -8.32
CA ARG A 56 23.37 -7.86 -7.34
C ARG A 56 22.17 -7.22 -6.65
N PHE A 57 22.27 -7.02 -5.35
CA PHE A 57 21.28 -6.26 -4.59
C PHE A 57 21.76 -4.81 -4.51
N LEU A 58 21.24 -3.94 -5.37
CA LEU A 58 21.69 -2.54 -5.46
C LEU A 58 20.79 -1.62 -4.64
N ALA A 59 21.40 -0.63 -3.98
CA ALA A 59 20.65 0.50 -3.47
C ALA A 59 20.13 1.34 -4.64
N LEU A 60 18.81 1.43 -4.79
CA LEU A 60 18.15 2.25 -5.80
C LEU A 60 17.52 3.47 -5.12
N GLY A 61 18.30 4.55 -5.04
CA GLY A 61 17.80 5.86 -4.61
C GLY A 61 16.66 6.38 -5.50
N THR A 62 15.80 7.21 -4.91
CA THR A 62 14.61 7.72 -5.56
C THR A 62 14.94 8.62 -6.76
N PRO A 63 14.33 8.39 -7.93
CA PRO A 63 14.69 9.11 -9.16
C PRO A 63 14.16 10.54 -9.22
N VAL A 64 13.13 10.87 -8.43
CA VAL A 64 12.41 12.14 -8.46
C VAL A 64 12.37 12.77 -7.07
N PRO A 65 12.54 14.10 -6.92
CA PRO A 65 12.53 14.72 -5.60
C PRO A 65 11.25 14.47 -4.79
N VAL A 66 11.43 14.10 -3.52
CA VAL A 66 10.38 14.11 -2.50
C VAL A 66 10.56 15.37 -1.67
N LYS A 67 9.50 16.17 -1.53
CA LYS A 67 9.51 17.41 -0.75
C LYS A 67 8.27 17.54 0.13
N PRO A 68 8.34 18.35 1.20
CA PRO A 68 7.16 18.67 2.03
C PRO A 68 6.05 19.29 1.18
N ARG A 69 4.81 18.83 1.37
CA ARG A 69 3.59 19.35 0.73
C ARG A 69 2.56 19.77 1.77
N GLY A 70 1.69 20.68 1.36
CA GLY A 70 0.68 21.24 2.24
C GLY A 70 1.29 22.00 3.41
N GLN A 71 0.44 22.37 4.35
CA GLN A 71 0.83 22.96 5.63
C GLN A 71 1.32 21.88 6.61
N CYS A 72 0.83 20.65 6.47
CA CYS A 72 1.24 19.50 7.27
C CYS A 72 2.69 19.06 6.99
N GLY A 73 3.28 19.52 5.88
CA GLY A 73 4.64 19.20 5.49
C GLY A 73 4.81 17.74 5.05
N MET A 74 3.74 17.08 4.59
CA MET A 74 3.77 15.68 4.19
C MET A 74 4.81 15.45 3.09
N PRO A 75 5.77 14.55 3.27
CA PRO A 75 6.72 14.21 2.21
C PRO A 75 5.98 13.55 1.05
N MET A 76 6.05 14.17 -0.14
CA MET A 76 5.46 13.61 -1.35
C MET A 76 6.28 13.93 -2.60
N SER A 77 6.47 12.89 -3.41
CA SER A 77 7.21 12.91 -4.67
C SER A 77 6.59 13.83 -5.72
N ASP A 78 7.43 14.45 -6.55
CA ASP A 78 6.98 15.17 -7.75
C ASP A 78 6.33 14.24 -8.80
N LEU A 79 6.37 12.91 -8.63
CA LEU A 79 5.57 11.96 -9.41
C LEU A 79 4.06 12.06 -9.15
N LEU A 80 3.64 12.71 -8.06
CA LEU A 80 2.24 12.84 -7.65
C LEU A 80 1.78 14.31 -7.63
N PRO A 81 1.92 15.08 -8.73
CA PRO A 81 1.73 16.52 -8.73
C PRO A 81 0.28 16.93 -8.43
N HIS A 82 -0.69 16.08 -8.76
CA HIS A 82 -2.10 16.34 -8.50
C HIS A 82 -2.50 15.98 -7.06
N LEU A 83 -1.98 14.87 -6.53
CA LEU A 83 -2.24 14.46 -5.16
C LEU A 83 -1.58 15.43 -4.16
N ALA A 84 -0.41 15.96 -4.51
CA ALA A 84 0.30 16.95 -3.69
C ALA A 84 -0.51 18.22 -3.41
N LYS A 85 -1.52 18.55 -4.23
CA LYS A 85 -2.38 19.73 -4.05
C LYS A 85 -3.37 19.58 -2.89
N VAL A 86 -3.61 18.34 -2.44
CA VAL A 86 -4.57 18.01 -1.36
C VAL A 86 -3.86 17.29 -0.21
N ALA A 87 -2.56 17.55 -0.02
CA ALA A 87 -1.75 16.88 1.00
C ALA A 87 -2.31 17.04 2.43
N ASP A 88 -2.93 18.19 2.72
CA ASP A 88 -3.53 18.49 4.02
C ASP A 88 -4.84 17.72 4.27
N ASP A 89 -5.49 17.21 3.22
CA ASP A 89 -6.71 16.39 3.30
C ASP A 89 -6.39 14.88 3.39
N ILE A 90 -5.11 14.52 3.32
CA ILE A 90 -4.66 13.13 3.32
C ILE A 90 -4.14 12.75 4.71
N CYS A 91 -4.60 11.61 5.21
CA CYS A 91 -3.94 10.92 6.31
C CYS A 91 -2.95 9.91 5.74
N LEU A 92 -1.65 10.14 5.93
CA LEU A 92 -0.60 9.19 5.53
C LEU A 92 -0.28 8.24 6.69
N LEU A 93 -0.75 6.99 6.59
CA LEU A 93 -0.47 5.94 7.59
C LEU A 93 0.83 5.20 7.26
N LYS A 94 1.88 5.44 8.04
CA LYS A 94 3.19 4.73 7.96
C LYS A 94 3.32 3.66 9.04
N GLY A 95 2.33 2.79 9.15
CA GLY A 95 2.24 1.80 10.24
C GLY A 95 1.99 0.37 9.80
N MET A 96 1.99 0.09 8.49
CA MET A 96 1.71 -1.24 7.97
C MET A 96 2.99 -2.07 7.87
N SER A 97 2.89 -3.35 8.21
CA SER A 97 3.97 -4.33 8.09
C SER A 97 3.39 -5.65 7.61
N ALA A 98 4.17 -6.38 6.81
CA ALA A 98 3.90 -7.75 6.41
C ALA A 98 5.13 -8.59 6.77
N ASP A 99 4.92 -9.86 7.09
CA ASP A 99 5.96 -10.82 7.49
C ASP A 99 6.26 -11.85 6.39
N ASN A 100 5.59 -11.76 5.24
CA ASN A 100 5.87 -12.56 4.06
C ASN A 100 6.56 -11.71 2.97
N PRO A 101 7.75 -12.11 2.48
CA PRO A 101 8.48 -11.36 1.45
C PRO A 101 7.97 -11.60 0.02
N GLN A 102 7.05 -12.54 -0.19
CA GLN A 102 6.53 -12.88 -1.51
C GLN A 102 5.31 -12.01 -1.86
N HIS A 103 5.26 -11.54 -3.10
CA HIS A 103 4.20 -10.63 -3.57
C HIS A 103 2.79 -11.19 -3.35
N MET A 104 2.49 -12.39 -3.86
CA MET A 104 1.13 -12.96 -3.81
C MET A 104 0.63 -13.20 -2.38
N PRO A 105 1.39 -13.84 -1.47
CA PRO A 105 0.94 -13.98 -0.08
C PRO A 105 0.82 -12.65 0.69
N ALA A 106 1.73 -11.70 0.45
CA ALA A 106 1.66 -10.38 1.11
C ALA A 106 0.45 -9.58 0.64
N GLU A 107 0.08 -9.69 -0.63
CA GLU A 107 -1.14 -9.12 -1.20
C GLU A 107 -2.39 -9.74 -0.55
N LEU A 108 -2.44 -11.06 -0.43
CA LEU A 108 -3.53 -11.74 0.28
C LEU A 108 -3.61 -11.28 1.75
N GLN A 109 -2.48 -11.13 2.43
CA GLN A 109 -2.39 -10.65 3.80
C GLN A 109 -2.92 -9.22 3.93
N LEU A 110 -2.59 -8.33 2.99
CA LEU A 110 -3.13 -6.96 2.96
C LEU A 110 -4.67 -6.98 2.85
N HIS A 111 -5.19 -7.82 1.96
CA HIS A 111 -6.62 -7.87 1.69
C HIS A 111 -7.42 -8.59 2.77
N THR A 112 -6.84 -9.57 3.47
CA THR A 112 -7.61 -10.51 4.31
C THR A 112 -7.07 -10.65 5.73
N GLY A 113 -5.88 -10.12 6.02
CA GLY A 113 -5.18 -10.29 7.29
C GLY A 113 -4.56 -11.68 7.50
N ALA A 114 -4.64 -12.58 6.52
CA ALA A 114 -4.11 -13.94 6.61
C ALA A 114 -3.27 -14.31 5.38
N LEU A 115 -2.33 -15.23 5.58
CA LEU A 115 -1.43 -15.71 4.52
C LEU A 115 -1.98 -16.92 3.76
N ASN A 116 -2.72 -17.80 4.45
CA ASN A 116 -3.17 -19.09 3.88
C ASN A 116 -4.66 -19.38 4.14
N ASP A 117 -5.23 -18.83 5.23
CA ASP A 117 -6.62 -19.07 5.59
C ASP A 117 -7.57 -18.26 4.70
N VAL A 118 -8.72 -18.87 4.39
CA VAL A 118 -9.85 -18.10 3.83
C VAL A 118 -10.40 -17.18 4.92
N ARG A 119 -10.17 -15.88 4.77
CA ARG A 119 -10.72 -14.83 5.63
C ARG A 119 -11.54 -13.83 4.81
N PRO A 120 -12.53 -13.16 5.42
CA PRO A 120 -13.23 -12.08 4.75
C PRO A 120 -12.25 -11.00 4.30
N SER A 121 -12.35 -10.58 3.05
CA SER A 121 -11.53 -9.49 2.53
C SER A 121 -11.93 -8.15 3.15
N MET A 122 -11.06 -7.15 3.02
CA MET A 122 -11.36 -5.77 3.40
C MET A 122 -12.65 -5.28 2.72
N GLY A 123 -12.91 -5.68 1.47
CA GLY A 123 -14.16 -5.41 0.78
C GLY A 123 -15.38 -5.99 1.49
N ALA A 124 -15.30 -7.24 1.95
CA ALA A 124 -16.36 -7.87 2.73
C ALA A 124 -16.59 -7.15 4.07
N TRP A 125 -15.52 -6.72 4.75
CA TRP A 125 -15.62 -5.94 5.98
C TRP A 125 -16.24 -4.56 5.76
N ILE A 126 -15.89 -3.87 4.67
CA ILE A 126 -16.50 -2.59 4.29
C ILE A 126 -18.00 -2.78 4.00
N SER A 127 -18.35 -3.78 3.20
CA SER A 127 -19.75 -4.15 2.92
C SER A 127 -20.54 -4.46 4.19
N TYR A 128 -19.94 -5.20 5.11
CA TYR A 128 -20.56 -5.53 6.39
C TYR A 128 -20.78 -4.27 7.25
N GLY A 129 -19.76 -3.41 7.35
CA GLY A 129 -19.80 -2.20 8.18
C GLY A 129 -20.71 -1.09 7.64
N LEU A 130 -20.80 -0.93 6.32
CA LEU A 130 -21.68 0.06 5.68
C LEU A 130 -23.10 -0.47 5.43
N GLY A 131 -23.26 -1.79 5.38
CA GLY A 131 -24.51 -2.43 4.99
C GLY A 131 -24.69 -2.47 3.47
N THR A 132 -25.95 -2.53 3.02
CA THR A 132 -26.27 -2.44 1.58
C THR A 132 -27.46 -1.52 1.34
N GLU A 133 -27.37 -0.70 0.30
CA GLU A 133 -28.48 0.08 -0.24
C GLU A 133 -29.32 -0.76 -1.23
N ASN A 134 -28.78 -1.88 -1.73
CA ASN A 134 -29.43 -2.77 -2.70
C ASN A 134 -29.24 -4.24 -2.29
N GLN A 135 -30.34 -4.97 -2.10
CA GLN A 135 -30.28 -6.39 -1.72
C GLN A 135 -30.12 -7.34 -2.92
N ASN A 136 -30.28 -6.81 -4.15
CA ASN A 136 -30.27 -7.60 -5.38
C ASN A 136 -28.89 -7.61 -6.07
N LEU A 137 -27.94 -6.79 -5.61
CA LEU A 137 -26.58 -6.71 -6.15
C LEU A 137 -25.55 -6.79 -5.02
N PRO A 138 -24.34 -7.32 -5.28
CA PRO A 138 -23.28 -7.33 -4.28
C PRO A 138 -22.87 -5.90 -3.93
N SER A 139 -22.69 -5.62 -2.63
CA SER A 139 -22.27 -4.29 -2.14
C SER A 139 -20.77 -4.04 -2.30
N PHE A 140 -20.01 -5.03 -2.76
CA PHE A 140 -18.59 -4.95 -3.07
C PHE A 140 -18.30 -5.72 -4.36
N ILE A 141 -17.51 -5.12 -5.23
CA ILE A 141 -17.05 -5.73 -6.48
C ILE A 141 -15.54 -5.53 -6.53
N THR A 142 -14.82 -6.62 -6.79
CA THR A 142 -13.41 -6.61 -7.15
C THR A 142 -13.30 -6.78 -8.65
N ILE A 143 -12.52 -5.95 -9.32
CA ILE A 143 -12.26 -6.03 -10.75
C ILE A 143 -10.77 -6.33 -10.89
N ASN A 144 -10.43 -7.53 -11.38
CA ASN A 144 -9.07 -8.02 -11.59
C ASN A 144 -8.20 -8.06 -10.30
N PRO A 145 -8.50 -8.96 -9.35
CA PRO A 145 -7.68 -9.21 -8.16
C PRO A 145 -6.41 -10.01 -8.45
#